data_AF-A0A315ESE2-F1
#
_entry.id   AF-A0A315ESE2-F1
#
_cell.length_a   1.000
_cell.length_b   1.000
_cell.length_c   1.000
_cell.angle_alpha   90.00
_cell.angle_beta   90.00
_cell.angle_gamma   90.00
#
_symmetry.space_group_name_H-M   'P 1'
#
loop_
_entity.id
_entity.type
_entity.pdbx_description
1 polymer ?
#
loop_
_entity_poly.entity_id
_entity_poly.type
_entity_poly.pdbx_seq_one_letter_code
_entity_poly.pdbx_strand_id
1 'polypeptide(L)'
;MSKLSRLLLALVVVALSTFFSYKAPHSPSSTASHEKAKSVAVVQESAPQAARTAEAALPASNSPIDFKHIIGADYKRHTGEPTGGHTLLNGDVRVMEGTASAPDATGVYRAQVQMMDPNHPGQWLTKTDRNGNPMPNTMFPKNWTAAQVVSEVNAAWFSPTKTIRGDKWSALTPSGVRVEGYLEPRVTAYPVYSQRR
;
A
#
# COMPACT_ATOMS: atom_id res chain seq x y z
N MET A 1 -35.78 36.58 7.89
CA MET A 1 -36.66 37.31 8.83
C MET A 1 -37.08 36.37 9.95
N SER A 2 -37.12 36.91 11.17
CA SER A 2 -37.58 36.39 12.48
C SER A 2 -36.98 35.10 13.08
N LYS A 3 -36.24 35.31 14.17
CA LYS A 3 -35.87 34.38 15.25
C LYS A 3 -37.08 34.15 16.16
N LEU A 4 -37.33 32.90 16.58
CA LEU A 4 -38.19 32.40 17.67
C LEU A 4 -38.04 30.86 17.60
N SER A 5 -37.75 30.05 18.61
CA SER A 5 -37.88 30.14 20.07
C SER A 5 -36.91 29.16 20.74
N ARG A 6 -36.55 29.48 21.99
CA ARG A 6 -35.77 28.67 22.94
C ARG A 6 -36.67 27.63 23.61
N LEU A 7 -36.16 26.44 23.96
CA LEU A 7 -36.05 25.88 25.33
C LEU A 7 -35.86 24.35 25.34
N LEU A 8 -34.95 23.90 26.22
CA LEU A 8 -34.89 22.60 26.94
C LEU A 8 -34.64 21.33 26.07
N LEU A 9 -33.87 20.32 26.47
CA LEU A 9 -33.44 19.83 27.78
C LEU A 9 -32.23 18.90 27.56
N ALA A 10 -31.20 19.02 28.40
CA ALA A 10 -30.14 18.02 28.51
C ALA A 10 -30.67 16.80 29.28
N LEU A 11 -30.47 15.58 28.78
CA LEU A 11 -30.59 14.37 29.57
C LEU A 11 -29.45 13.40 29.26
N VAL A 12 -28.93 12.89 30.38
CA VAL A 12 -27.66 12.21 30.58
C VAL A 12 -27.76 10.73 30.21
N VAL A 13 -26.62 10.23 29.75
CA VAL A 13 -26.27 8.83 29.45
C VAL A 13 -26.53 7.89 30.61
N VAL A 14 -27.11 6.71 30.34
CA VAL A 14 -26.84 5.48 31.09
C VAL A 14 -26.69 4.32 30.09
N ALA A 15 -25.50 3.74 30.07
CA ALA A 15 -25.16 2.51 29.37
C ALA A 15 -25.63 1.28 30.17
N LEU A 16 -26.11 0.24 29.49
CA LEU A 16 -26.21 -1.09 30.09
C LEU A 16 -25.81 -2.15 29.06
N SER A 17 -24.54 -2.55 29.14
CA SER A 17 -23.94 -3.70 28.49
C SER A 17 -24.45 -4.99 29.14
N THR A 18 -24.90 -5.95 28.34
CA THR A 18 -25.08 -7.34 28.77
C THR A 18 -24.13 -8.23 27.98
N PHE A 19 -22.96 -8.49 28.58
CA PHE A 19 -22.13 -9.63 28.24
C PHE A 19 -22.59 -10.81 29.09
N PHE A 20 -23.07 -11.88 28.47
CA PHE A 20 -23.17 -13.18 29.11
C PHE A 20 -22.30 -14.17 28.35
N SER A 21 -21.13 -14.44 28.94
CA SER A 21 -20.18 -15.46 28.54
C SER A 21 -20.78 -16.85 28.70
N TYR A 22 -20.77 -17.65 27.63
CA TYR A 22 -20.97 -19.09 27.75
C TYR A 22 -19.63 -19.79 28.00
N LYS A 23 -19.57 -20.49 29.13
CA LYS A 23 -18.44 -21.28 29.64
C LYS A 23 -18.56 -22.71 29.10
N ALA A 24 -17.52 -23.20 28.43
CA ALA A 24 -17.38 -24.62 28.08
C ALA A 24 -16.98 -25.44 29.32
N PRO A 25 -17.43 -26.70 29.46
CA PRO A 25 -16.94 -27.61 30.48
C PRO A 25 -15.80 -28.50 29.94
N HIS A 26 -14.70 -28.54 30.69
CA HIS A 26 -13.70 -29.61 30.63
C HIS A 26 -14.19 -30.83 31.42
N SER A 27 -13.83 -32.03 30.98
CA SER A 27 -13.72 -33.23 31.82
C SER A 27 -12.47 -34.05 31.45
N PRO A 28 -11.91 -34.85 32.37
CA PRO A 28 -10.53 -35.33 32.31
C PRO A 28 -10.36 -36.84 32.01
N SER A 29 -9.16 -37.13 31.48
CA SER A 29 -8.30 -38.33 31.54
C SER A 29 -8.81 -39.66 32.11
N SER A 30 -8.55 -40.76 31.37
CA SER A 30 -8.08 -42.04 31.95
C SER A 30 -7.42 -43.00 30.93
N THR A 31 -6.19 -43.39 31.27
CA THR A 31 -5.56 -44.73 31.20
C THR A 31 -5.14 -45.40 29.87
N ALA A 32 -3.81 -45.34 29.66
CA ALA A 32 -2.83 -46.45 29.63
C ALA A 32 -2.99 -47.64 28.65
N SER A 33 -1.96 -47.83 27.82
CA SER A 33 -1.38 -49.14 27.47
C SER A 33 0.08 -48.96 27.07
N HIS A 34 0.98 -49.66 27.78
CA HIS A 34 2.40 -49.77 27.48
C HIS A 34 2.62 -50.72 26.29
N GLU A 35 3.52 -50.39 25.36
CA GLU A 35 4.45 -51.39 24.82
C GLU A 35 5.77 -50.75 24.37
N LYS A 36 6.83 -51.54 24.50
CA LYS A 36 8.24 -51.19 24.61
C LYS A 36 8.95 -51.34 23.26
N ALA A 37 9.92 -50.44 23.05
CA ALA A 37 11.09 -50.52 22.17
C ALA A 37 10.89 -50.43 20.64
N LYS A 38 11.43 -49.36 20.04
CA LYS A 38 12.65 -49.43 19.21
C LYS A 38 13.15 -48.00 18.91
N SER A 39 14.41 -47.76 19.23
CA SER A 39 15.16 -46.57 18.87
C SER A 39 15.26 -46.44 17.35
N VAL A 40 14.74 -45.34 16.80
CA VAL A 40 15.17 -44.77 15.52
C VAL A 40 15.29 -43.26 15.74
N ALA A 41 16.49 -42.75 15.50
CA ALA A 41 16.82 -41.35 15.58
C ALA A 41 15.90 -40.54 14.66
N VAL A 42 15.06 -39.69 15.25
CA VAL A 42 14.39 -38.62 14.50
C VAL A 42 15.27 -37.39 14.67
N VAL A 43 15.94 -37.05 13.57
CA VAL A 43 16.57 -35.77 13.34
C VAL A 43 15.57 -34.69 13.72
N GLN A 44 15.92 -33.94 14.77
CA GLN A 44 15.21 -32.75 15.16
C GLN A 44 15.43 -31.73 14.05
N GLU A 45 14.50 -31.70 13.09
CA GLU A 45 14.39 -30.67 12.07
C GLU A 45 14.11 -29.34 12.80
N SER A 46 15.19 -28.71 13.26
CA SER A 46 15.19 -27.33 13.71
C SER A 46 14.86 -26.48 12.49
N ALA A 47 13.57 -26.23 12.28
CA ALA A 47 13.09 -25.25 11.33
C ALA A 47 13.86 -23.94 11.57
N PRO A 48 14.63 -23.42 10.59
CA PRO A 48 15.22 -22.13 10.75
C PRO A 48 14.10 -21.10 10.71
N GLN A 49 13.95 -20.39 11.82
CA GLN A 49 13.18 -19.18 11.96
C GLN A 49 13.80 -18.07 11.09
N ALA A 50 13.64 -18.21 9.78
CA ALA A 50 13.95 -17.21 8.76
C ALA A 50 12.65 -16.48 8.38
N ALA A 51 11.99 -15.89 9.38
CA ALA A 51 10.98 -14.86 9.19
C ALA A 51 11.45 -13.60 9.93
N ARG A 52 12.60 -13.08 9.50
CA ARG A 52 12.94 -11.67 9.65
C ARG A 52 12.87 -11.10 8.25
N THR A 53 11.89 -10.23 8.05
CA THR A 53 11.68 -9.37 6.89
C THR A 53 12.97 -9.05 6.16
N ALA A 54 13.26 -9.81 5.09
CA ALA A 54 14.05 -9.29 4.01
C ALA A 54 13.14 -8.26 3.33
N GLU A 55 13.44 -6.99 3.53
CA GLU A 55 13.00 -5.94 2.62
C GLU A 55 13.36 -6.44 1.22
N ALA A 56 12.36 -6.88 0.46
CA ALA A 56 12.59 -7.55 -0.81
C ALA A 56 13.35 -6.57 -1.69
N ALA A 57 14.62 -6.87 -1.96
CA ALA A 57 15.46 -6.03 -2.78
C ALA A 57 14.74 -5.79 -4.11
N LEU A 58 14.60 -4.51 -4.49
CA LEU A 58 13.91 -4.17 -5.72
C LEU A 58 14.53 -4.94 -6.90
N PRO A 59 13.71 -5.37 -7.87
CA PRO A 59 14.23 -6.00 -9.09
C PRO A 59 15.28 -5.10 -9.73
N ALA A 60 16.36 -5.70 -10.25
CA ALA A 60 17.38 -4.95 -10.96
C ALA A 60 16.77 -4.16 -12.12
N SER A 61 17.18 -2.90 -12.27
CA SER A 61 16.75 -1.99 -13.33
C SER A 61 17.97 -1.44 -14.07
N ASN A 62 17.83 -1.23 -15.38
CA ASN A 62 18.83 -0.60 -16.23
C ASN A 62 18.46 0.84 -16.65
N SER A 63 17.29 1.35 -16.23
CA SER A 63 16.92 2.76 -16.42
C SER A 63 17.36 3.62 -15.22
N PRO A 64 17.47 4.95 -15.38
CA PRO A 64 17.74 5.87 -14.26
C PRO A 64 16.52 6.09 -13.36
N ILE A 65 15.40 5.40 -13.60
CA ILE A 65 14.15 5.60 -12.87
C ILE A 65 14.33 5.20 -11.41
N ASP A 66 13.86 6.07 -10.53
CA ASP A 66 13.80 5.83 -9.11
C ASP A 66 12.58 4.97 -8.76
N PHE A 67 12.77 3.65 -8.76
CA PHE A 67 11.70 2.71 -8.45
C PHE A 67 11.27 2.72 -6.97
N LYS A 68 12.09 3.24 -6.06
CA LYS A 68 11.68 3.40 -4.64
C LYS A 68 10.53 4.40 -4.55
N HIS A 69 10.60 5.49 -5.31
CA HIS A 69 9.52 6.48 -5.44
C HIS A 69 8.19 5.87 -5.90
N ILE A 70 8.27 4.82 -6.73
CA ILE A 70 7.12 4.23 -7.40
C ILE A 70 6.46 3.17 -6.51
N ILE A 71 7.27 2.25 -6.01
CA ILE A 71 6.80 1.01 -5.38
C ILE A 71 6.40 1.25 -3.92
N GLY A 72 7.19 2.00 -3.18
CA GLY A 72 6.99 2.21 -1.74
C GLY A 72 6.61 3.64 -1.39
N ALA A 73 6.54 3.88 -0.08
CA ALA A 73 6.41 5.21 0.46
C ALA A 73 7.67 6.05 0.18
N ASP A 74 7.46 7.33 -0.09
CA ASP A 74 8.56 8.27 -0.31
C ASP A 74 8.18 9.66 0.21
N TYR A 75 9.18 10.49 0.47
CA TYR A 75 9.01 11.76 1.16
C TYR A 75 9.88 12.85 0.54
N LYS A 76 9.37 14.07 0.50
CA LYS A 76 10.18 15.23 0.15
C LYS A 76 11.24 15.43 1.21
N ARG A 77 12.52 15.42 0.81
CA ARG A 77 13.67 15.52 1.72
C ARG A 77 13.60 16.69 2.72
N HIS A 78 13.04 17.83 2.29
CA HIS A 78 13.04 19.05 3.10
C HIS A 78 11.83 19.20 4.01
N THR A 79 10.66 18.70 3.59
CA THR A 79 9.40 18.90 4.32
C THR A 79 8.90 17.63 5.02
N GLY A 80 9.43 16.46 4.66
CA GLY A 80 8.90 15.18 5.12
C GLY A 80 7.53 14.84 4.53
N GLU A 81 7.00 15.66 3.62
CA GLU A 81 5.69 15.43 3.02
C GLU A 81 5.71 14.21 2.11
N PRO A 82 4.67 13.36 2.20
CA PRO A 82 4.44 12.26 1.25
C PRO A 82 4.61 12.63 -0.23
N THR A 83 5.40 11.84 -0.95
CA THR A 83 5.55 11.90 -2.41
C THR A 83 5.62 10.47 -2.99
N GLY A 84 5.42 10.31 -4.30
CA GLY A 84 5.37 8.96 -4.91
C GLY A 84 4.25 8.06 -4.36
N GLY A 85 4.54 6.78 -4.15
CA GLY A 85 3.67 5.78 -3.56
C GLY A 85 2.54 5.33 -4.48
N HIS A 86 2.91 4.74 -5.63
CA HIS A 86 1.99 4.36 -6.70
C HIS A 86 1.60 2.87 -6.66
N THR A 87 2.01 2.12 -5.62
CA THR A 87 1.62 0.73 -5.37
C THR A 87 1.32 0.51 -3.87
N LEU A 88 0.84 -0.68 -3.51
CA LEU A 88 0.62 -1.10 -2.10
C LEU A 88 1.54 -2.26 -1.69
N LEU A 89 2.58 -2.53 -2.48
CA LEU A 89 3.34 -3.79 -2.42
C LEU A 89 4.21 -3.94 -1.15
N ASN A 90 4.66 -2.82 -0.59
CA ASN A 90 5.57 -2.82 0.56
C ASN A 90 4.84 -2.74 1.91
N GLY A 91 3.52 -2.50 1.91
CA GLY A 91 2.75 -2.29 3.14
C GLY A 91 3.03 -0.96 3.85
N ASP A 92 3.84 -0.08 3.26
CA ASP A 92 4.17 1.27 3.73
C ASP A 92 3.32 2.37 3.07
N VAL A 93 2.51 2.00 2.07
CA VAL A 93 1.48 2.82 1.44
C VAL A 93 0.12 2.15 1.64
N ARG A 94 -0.90 2.94 1.97
CA ARG A 94 -2.30 2.47 2.04
C ARG A 94 -3.25 3.44 1.35
N VAL A 95 -4.35 2.90 0.85
CA VAL A 95 -5.48 3.68 0.35
C VAL A 95 -6.38 4.10 1.51
N MET A 96 -6.83 5.36 1.50
CA MET A 96 -7.89 5.82 2.39
C MET A 96 -9.22 5.16 1.98
N GLU A 97 -9.93 4.59 2.95
CA GLU A 97 -11.18 3.86 2.71
C GLU A 97 -12.21 4.71 1.96
N GLY A 98 -12.90 4.09 0.98
CA GLY A 98 -13.92 4.76 0.17
C GLY A 98 -13.40 5.73 -0.90
N THR A 99 -12.08 5.95 -1.01
CA THR A 99 -11.52 6.94 -1.96
C THR A 99 -11.08 6.35 -3.30
N ALA A 100 -10.99 5.01 -3.40
CA ALA A 100 -10.57 4.34 -4.63
C ALA A 100 -11.65 4.44 -5.72
N SER A 101 -11.25 4.88 -6.92
CA SER A 101 -12.08 4.78 -8.12
C SER A 101 -12.16 3.34 -8.63
N ALA A 102 -13.12 3.10 -9.52
CA ALA A 102 -13.04 1.94 -10.40
C ALA A 102 -11.76 2.04 -11.27
N PRO A 103 -11.08 0.91 -11.55
CA PRO A 103 -9.95 0.91 -12.46
C PRO A 103 -10.39 1.24 -13.90
N ASP A 104 -9.48 1.80 -14.68
CA ASP A 104 -9.66 1.94 -16.13
C ASP A 104 -9.39 0.61 -16.85
N ALA A 105 -9.50 0.63 -18.19
CA ALA A 105 -9.31 -0.54 -19.03
C ALA A 105 -7.91 -1.20 -18.89
N THR A 106 -6.93 -0.49 -18.34
CA THR A 106 -5.57 -0.99 -18.10
C THR A 106 -5.34 -1.41 -16.65
N GLY A 107 -6.34 -1.25 -15.78
CA GLY A 107 -6.26 -1.57 -14.36
C GLY A 107 -5.79 -0.41 -13.48
N VAL A 108 -5.38 0.72 -14.06
CA VAL A 108 -4.96 1.92 -13.32
C VAL A 108 -6.17 2.50 -12.61
N TYR A 109 -5.98 2.99 -11.38
CA TYR A 109 -7.06 3.62 -10.62
C TYR A 109 -6.56 4.87 -9.89
N ARG A 110 -7.49 5.66 -9.36
CA ARG A 110 -7.20 6.81 -8.49
C ARG A 110 -7.61 6.49 -7.06
N ALA A 111 -6.86 7.00 -6.09
CA ALA A 111 -7.21 6.91 -4.67
C ALA A 111 -6.52 8.03 -3.88
N GLN A 112 -7.06 8.43 -2.73
CA GLN A 112 -6.25 9.17 -1.75
C GLN A 112 -5.42 8.15 -0.96
N VAL A 113 -4.15 8.48 -0.71
CA VAL A 113 -3.21 7.55 -0.08
C VAL A 113 -2.58 8.16 1.16
N GLN A 114 -2.14 7.26 2.05
CA GLN A 114 -1.31 7.58 3.19
C GLN A 114 -0.04 6.74 3.14
N MET A 115 1.06 7.33 3.60
CA MET A 115 2.35 6.67 3.74
C MET A 115 2.64 6.49 5.23
N MET A 116 3.25 5.38 5.62
CA MET A 116 3.69 5.19 7.01
C MET A 116 4.60 6.36 7.43
N ASP A 117 4.52 6.86 8.65
CA ASP A 117 5.43 7.92 9.10
C ASP A 117 6.80 7.31 9.45
N PRO A 118 7.91 7.69 8.78
CA PRO A 118 9.23 7.12 9.06
C PRO A 118 9.77 7.51 10.44
N ASN A 119 9.24 8.58 11.05
CA ASN A 119 9.66 9.07 12.36
C ASN A 119 8.75 8.59 13.49
N HIS A 120 7.53 8.15 13.17
CA HIS A 120 6.52 7.73 14.14
C HIS A 120 5.92 6.38 13.74
N PRO A 121 6.56 5.25 14.10
CA PRO A 121 6.09 3.92 13.74
C PRO A 121 4.61 3.69 14.08
N GLY A 122 3.85 3.20 13.11
CA GLY A 122 2.41 2.97 13.22
C GLY A 122 1.53 4.19 12.93
N GLN A 123 2.11 5.39 12.80
CA GLN A 123 1.39 6.56 12.29
C GLN A 123 1.45 6.63 10.78
N TRP A 124 0.52 7.39 10.19
CA TRP A 124 0.34 7.49 8.75
C TRP A 124 0.18 8.96 8.34
N LEU A 125 0.94 9.37 7.34
CA LEU A 125 0.91 10.71 6.75
C LEU A 125 0.06 10.68 5.48
N THR A 126 -0.96 11.54 5.42
CA THR A 126 -1.79 11.69 4.23
C THR A 126 -1.05 12.47 3.15
N LYS A 127 -1.13 12.00 1.89
CA LYS A 127 -0.63 12.77 0.75
C LYS A 127 -1.60 13.91 0.43
N THR A 128 -1.12 15.14 0.57
CA THR A 128 -1.94 16.35 0.44
C THR A 128 -1.46 17.27 -0.68
N ASP A 129 -2.38 18.07 -1.22
CA ASP A 129 -2.06 19.20 -2.09
C ASP A 129 -1.31 20.31 -1.33
N ARG A 130 -0.94 21.37 -2.07
CA ARG A 130 -0.21 22.54 -1.53
C ARG A 130 -0.96 23.27 -0.42
N ASN A 131 -2.27 23.03 -0.26
CA ASN A 131 -3.12 23.65 0.75
C ASN A 131 -3.40 22.69 1.93
N GLY A 132 -2.80 21.49 1.94
CA GLY A 132 -3.02 20.49 2.99
C GLY A 132 -4.26 19.62 2.80
N ASN A 133 -4.96 19.69 1.66
CA ASN A 133 -6.12 18.82 1.42
C ASN A 133 -5.70 17.47 0.84
N PRO A 134 -6.29 16.34 1.24
CA PRO A 134 -5.99 15.04 0.65
C PRO A 134 -6.14 15.04 -0.88
N MET A 135 -5.08 14.67 -1.59
CA MET A 135 -5.08 14.70 -3.06
C MET A 135 -5.30 13.31 -3.68
N PRO A 136 -5.95 13.20 -4.85
CA PRO A 136 -5.94 11.96 -5.62
C PRO A 136 -4.53 11.60 -6.09
N ASN A 137 -4.12 10.37 -5.83
CA ASN A 137 -2.94 9.71 -6.37
C ASN A 137 -3.37 8.70 -7.45
N THR A 138 -2.56 8.52 -8.49
CA THR A 138 -2.77 7.44 -9.47
C THR A 138 -1.99 6.20 -9.05
N MET A 139 -2.62 5.04 -9.17
CA MET A 139 -2.09 3.76 -8.69
C MET A 139 -1.95 2.78 -9.84
N PHE A 140 -0.86 2.01 -9.84
CA PHE A 140 -0.67 0.91 -10.78
C PHE A 140 -1.73 -0.18 -10.54
N PRO A 141 -1.98 -1.06 -11.52
CA PRO A 141 -2.93 -2.16 -11.36
C PRO A 141 -2.61 -3.00 -10.11
N LYS A 142 -3.65 -3.29 -9.31
CA LYS A 142 -3.50 -3.93 -7.99
C LYS A 142 -2.83 -5.31 -8.04
N ASN A 143 -2.93 -5.99 -9.18
CA ASN A 143 -2.39 -7.33 -9.39
C ASN A 143 -0.93 -7.32 -9.88
N TRP A 144 -0.33 -6.16 -10.14
CA TRP A 144 1.06 -6.10 -10.56
C TRP A 144 2.01 -6.38 -9.40
N THR A 145 3.00 -7.23 -9.65
CA THR A 145 4.12 -7.44 -8.73
C THR A 145 5.15 -6.32 -8.87
N ALA A 146 6.07 -6.21 -7.91
CA ALA A 146 7.19 -5.26 -8.01
C ALA A 146 8.03 -5.51 -9.27
N ALA A 147 8.27 -6.78 -9.60
CA ALA A 147 8.96 -7.19 -10.84
C ALA A 147 8.23 -6.69 -12.09
N GLN A 148 6.90 -6.81 -12.13
CA GLN A 148 6.09 -6.34 -13.25
C GLN A 148 6.11 -4.82 -13.37
N VAL A 149 5.99 -4.08 -12.27
CA VAL A 149 6.13 -2.61 -12.27
C VAL A 149 7.50 -2.21 -12.84
N VAL A 150 8.58 -2.84 -12.37
CA VAL A 150 9.94 -2.56 -12.87
C VAL A 150 10.07 -2.85 -14.36
N SER A 151 9.65 -4.04 -14.80
CA SER A 151 9.79 -4.43 -16.21
C SER A 151 8.95 -3.55 -17.15
N GLU A 152 7.70 -3.25 -16.79
CA GLU A 152 6.78 -2.45 -17.61
C GLU A 152 7.25 -1.01 -17.73
N VAL A 153 7.66 -0.40 -16.63
CA VAL A 153 8.14 1.00 -16.62
C VAL A 153 9.52 1.10 -17.28
N ASN A 154 10.40 0.11 -17.14
CA ASN A 154 11.67 0.07 -17.88
C ASN A 154 11.44 -0.04 -19.38
N ALA A 155 10.54 -0.93 -19.82
CA ALA A 155 10.20 -1.04 -21.23
C ALA A 155 9.61 0.28 -21.77
N ALA A 156 8.75 0.95 -20.99
CA ALA A 156 8.23 2.27 -21.34
C ALA A 156 9.35 3.32 -21.45
N TRP A 157 10.32 3.31 -20.53
CA TRP A 157 11.48 4.20 -20.56
C TRP A 157 12.37 3.98 -21.78
N PHE A 158 12.59 2.73 -22.21
CA PHE A 158 13.38 2.43 -23.40
C PHE A 158 12.56 2.42 -24.70
N SER A 159 11.26 2.69 -24.62
CA SER A 159 10.38 2.67 -25.78
C SER A 159 10.82 3.69 -26.84
N PRO A 160 10.79 3.32 -28.14
CA PRO A 160 11.02 4.27 -29.23
C PRO A 160 9.89 5.31 -29.33
N THR A 161 8.74 5.06 -28.71
CA THR A 161 7.61 6.01 -28.65
C THR A 161 7.62 6.89 -27.40
N LYS A 162 8.68 6.80 -26.57
CA LYS A 162 8.87 7.70 -25.43
C LYS A 162 8.97 9.14 -25.94
N THR A 163 8.16 10.01 -25.35
CA THR A 163 8.18 11.45 -25.61
C THR A 163 8.76 12.18 -24.41
N ILE A 164 9.43 13.31 -24.67
CA ILE A 164 9.90 14.25 -23.65
C ILE A 164 9.28 15.61 -23.97
N ARG A 165 8.66 16.24 -22.98
CA ARG A 165 8.07 17.59 -23.07
C ARG A 165 8.44 18.37 -21.82
N GLY A 166 9.35 19.33 -21.96
CA GLY A 166 9.91 20.05 -20.81
C GLY A 166 10.64 19.09 -19.87
N ASP A 167 10.28 19.14 -18.59
CA ASP A 167 10.83 18.31 -17.52
C ASP A 167 10.18 16.93 -17.40
N LYS A 168 9.23 16.59 -18.28
CA LYS A 168 8.48 15.32 -18.24
C LYS A 168 8.80 14.38 -19.38
N TRP A 169 8.73 13.10 -19.10
CA TRP A 169 8.68 12.02 -20.08
C TRP A 169 7.34 11.29 -20.04
N SER A 170 6.95 10.68 -21.16
CA SER A 170 5.76 9.81 -21.24
C SER A 170 5.93 8.72 -22.27
N ALA A 171 5.41 7.53 -21.97
CA ALA A 171 5.34 6.40 -22.90
C ALA A 171 4.16 5.49 -22.53
N LEU A 172 3.89 4.49 -23.39
CA LEU A 172 3.05 3.34 -23.05
C LEU A 172 3.96 2.20 -22.60
N THR A 173 3.56 1.49 -21.56
CA THR A 173 4.14 0.20 -21.21
C THR A 173 3.68 -0.88 -22.21
N PRO A 174 4.37 -2.03 -22.30
CA PRO A 174 3.93 -3.17 -23.12
C PRO A 174 2.48 -3.59 -22.88
N SER A 175 2.01 -3.55 -21.63
CA SER A 175 0.63 -3.87 -21.28
C SER A 175 -0.39 -2.75 -21.59
N GLY A 176 0.06 -1.62 -22.15
CA GLY A 176 -0.79 -0.50 -22.54
C GLY A 176 -1.04 0.54 -21.43
N VAL A 177 -0.42 0.42 -20.26
CA VAL A 177 -0.52 1.47 -19.22
C VAL A 177 0.23 2.71 -19.72
N ARG A 178 -0.43 3.86 -19.73
CA ARG A 178 0.29 5.12 -19.95
C ARG A 178 1.05 5.50 -18.70
N VAL A 179 2.33 5.78 -18.86
CA VAL A 179 3.20 6.27 -17.79
C VAL A 179 3.68 7.67 -18.15
N GLU A 180 3.74 8.52 -17.13
CA GLU A 180 4.39 9.82 -17.16
C GLU A 180 5.39 9.90 -16.01
N GLY A 181 6.35 10.80 -16.11
CA GLY A 181 7.27 11.04 -15.01
C GLY A 181 8.11 12.27 -15.22
N TYR A 182 8.80 12.70 -14.16
CA TYR A 182 9.74 13.81 -14.23
C TYR A 182 11.15 13.29 -14.56
N LEU A 183 11.95 14.12 -15.22
CA LEU A 183 13.37 13.85 -15.49
C LEU A 183 14.26 14.34 -14.34
N GLU A 184 13.82 15.37 -13.61
CA GLU A 184 14.56 16.02 -12.53
C GLU A 184 13.63 16.35 -11.34
N PRO A 185 14.17 16.50 -10.11
CA PRO A 185 15.56 16.21 -9.70
C PRO A 185 15.85 14.70 -9.60
N ARG A 186 14.82 13.86 -9.70
CA ARG A 186 14.89 12.40 -9.76
C ARG A 186 14.08 11.98 -10.99
N VAL A 187 14.55 10.96 -11.69
CA VAL A 187 13.76 10.36 -12.77
C VAL A 187 12.65 9.53 -12.12
N THR A 188 11.41 10.00 -12.20
CA THR A 188 10.25 9.33 -11.57
C THR A 188 9.33 8.73 -12.61
N ALA A 189 8.33 7.95 -12.17
CA ALA A 189 7.24 7.50 -13.03
C ALA A 189 5.94 7.31 -12.22
N TYR A 190 4.80 7.58 -12.84
CA TYR A 190 3.48 7.30 -12.31
C TYR A 190 2.54 6.86 -13.44
N PRO A 191 1.55 5.99 -13.15
CA PRO A 191 0.58 5.59 -14.16
C PRO A 191 -0.44 6.71 -14.37
N VAL A 192 -0.91 6.86 -15.59
CA VAL A 192 -1.90 7.88 -15.96
C VAL A 192 -3.26 7.23 -16.10
N TYR A 193 -4.16 7.56 -15.18
CA TYR A 193 -5.55 7.10 -15.22
C TYR A 193 -6.30 7.71 -16.40
N SER A 194 -6.99 6.87 -17.19
CA SER A 194 -7.76 7.30 -18.37
C SER A 194 -9.21 6.83 -18.30
N GLN A 195 -10.16 7.76 -18.33
CA GLN A 195 -11.60 7.43 -18.43
C GLN A 195 -12.06 7.19 -19.87
N ARG A 196 -11.17 6.78 -20.78
CA ARG A 196 -11.60 6.49 -22.16
C ARG A 196 -12.63 5.37 -22.12
N ARG A 197 -13.89 5.76 -22.38
CA ARG A 197 -15.00 4.88 -22.72
C ARG A 197 -14.86 4.44 -24.17
#